data_AF-A0A815RU39-F1
#
_entry.id   AF-A0A815RU39-F1
#
_cell.length_a   1.000
_cell.length_b   1.000
_cell.length_c   1.000
_cell.angle_alpha   90.00
_cell.angle_beta   90.00
_cell.angle_gamma   90.00
#
_symmetry.space_group_name_H-M   'P 1'
#
loop_
_entity.id
_entity.type
_entity.pdbx_description
1 polymer ?
#
loop_
_entity_poly.entity_id
_entity_poly.type
_entity_poly.pdbx_seq_one_letter_code
_entity_poly.pdbx_strand_id
1 'polypeptide(L)'
;MIYSCQSFCGGWGDRLRGILSVYILALLTNRHFMIDMNYPCEILKKSKNRARLNINTMRSWQTAIRNEIANTIKSKDFVQIWSSYNDIVISTNSDYVTPALHNKFVLNQTRKLLGRLLLAQAAMQTLFAFLFELLFTPSISVRNRLDTILAASRHRHLICLHIRLGKNPTNPFDHAFTGRVNTTKAMLNFTNNYLSNKSS
;
A
#
# COMPACT_ATOMS: atom_id res chain seq x y z
N MET A 1 4.29 13.62 8.79
CA MET A 1 4.60 12.93 7.52
C MET A 1 3.29 12.68 6.81
N ILE A 2 3.22 13.06 5.54
CA ILE A 2 1.97 13.17 4.78
C ILE A 2 2.12 12.29 3.54
N TYR A 3 1.27 11.28 3.39
CA TYR A 3 1.09 10.64 2.08
C TYR A 3 0.30 11.59 1.19
N SER A 4 0.81 11.91 0.00
CA SER A 4 0.16 12.83 -0.94
C SER A 4 -0.21 12.12 -2.24
N CYS A 5 -1.44 12.36 -2.68
CA CYS A 5 -1.95 11.96 -3.97
C CYS A 5 -2.81 13.09 -4.57
N GLN A 6 -2.15 14.00 -5.29
CA GLN A 6 -2.77 15.19 -5.90
C GLN A 6 -2.99 15.06 -7.42
N SER A 7 -2.31 14.13 -8.09
CA SER A 7 -2.48 13.83 -9.52
C SER A 7 -2.05 12.38 -9.79
N PHE A 8 -2.53 11.75 -10.87
CA PHE A 8 -2.32 10.36 -11.28
C PHE A 8 -1.41 9.50 -10.35
N CYS A 9 -2.02 8.82 -9.38
CA CYS A 9 -1.33 8.02 -8.34
C CYS A 9 -1.45 6.51 -8.55
N GLY A 10 -1.67 6.08 -9.79
CA GLY A 10 -2.03 4.70 -10.09
C GLY A 10 -3.37 4.28 -9.50
N GLY A 11 -3.54 2.95 -9.38
CA GLY A 11 -4.76 2.32 -8.88
C GLY A 11 -4.85 2.31 -7.35
N TRP A 12 -5.96 1.79 -6.82
CA TRP A 12 -6.14 1.67 -5.36
C TRP A 12 -5.03 0.85 -4.68
N GLY A 13 -4.58 -0.24 -5.30
CA GLY A 13 -3.47 -1.04 -4.77
C GLY A 13 -2.15 -0.27 -4.65
N ASP A 14 -1.84 0.58 -5.64
CA ASP A 14 -0.65 1.44 -5.63
C ASP A 14 -0.71 2.47 -4.51
N ARG A 15 -1.89 3.09 -4.35
CA ARG A 15 -2.13 4.09 -3.30
C ARG A 15 -2.04 3.48 -1.91
N LEU A 16 -2.67 2.32 -1.70
CA LEU A 16 -2.60 1.61 -0.42
C LEU A 16 -1.15 1.27 -0.08
N ARG A 17 -0.39 0.71 -1.02
CA ARG A 17 1.03 0.42 -0.84
C ARG A 17 1.83 1.67 -0.43
N GLY A 18 1.58 2.79 -1.10
CA GLY A 18 2.20 4.07 -0.77
C GLY A 18 1.82 4.58 0.62
N ILE A 19 0.52 4.56 0.96
CA ILE A 19 -0.01 4.97 2.27
C ILE A 19 0.64 4.17 3.39
N LEU A 20 0.63 2.84 3.29
CA LEU A 20 1.20 1.96 4.32
C LEU A 20 2.72 2.18 4.46
N SER A 21 3.42 2.40 3.35
CA SER A 21 4.85 2.71 3.35
C SER A 21 5.16 4.02 4.08
N VAL A 22 4.40 5.08 3.77
CA VAL A 22 4.59 6.39 4.43
C VAL A 22 4.16 6.32 5.90
N TYR A 23 3.16 5.52 6.25
CA TYR A 23 2.77 5.31 7.63
C TYR A 23 3.88 4.66 8.45
N ILE A 24 4.53 3.61 7.95
CA ILE A 24 5.69 3.00 8.61
C ILE A 24 6.83 4.00 8.78
N LEU A 25 7.14 4.80 7.75
CA LEU A 25 8.14 5.85 7.86
C LEU A 25 7.77 6.90 8.94
N ALA A 26 6.49 7.25 9.06
CA ALA A 26 6.01 8.17 10.08
C ALA A 26 6.22 7.60 11.49
N LEU A 27 5.90 6.33 11.72
CA LEU A 27 6.13 5.64 13.00
C LEU A 27 7.63 5.59 13.35
N LEU A 28 8.48 5.18 12.41
CA LEU A 28 9.93 5.06 12.63
C LEU A 28 10.62 6.41 12.89
N THR A 29 10.05 7.51 12.37
CA THR A 29 10.55 8.88 12.58
C THR A 29 9.86 9.61 13.75
N ASN A 30 8.94 8.93 14.46
CA ASN A 30 8.10 9.52 15.50
C ASN A 30 7.36 10.79 15.03
N ARG A 31 6.77 10.73 13.83
CA ARG A 31 6.02 11.84 13.21
C ARG A 31 4.55 11.49 13.11
N HIS A 32 3.69 12.48 13.30
CA HIS A 32 2.26 12.34 12.99
C HIS A 32 2.05 11.96 11.53
N PHE A 33 1.17 11.00 11.28
CA PHE A 33 0.83 10.57 9.94
C PHE A 33 -0.46 11.23 9.46
N MET A 34 -0.50 11.62 8.18
CA MET A 34 -1.68 12.18 7.52
C MET A 34 -1.78 11.65 6.09
N ILE A 35 -3.00 11.59 5.56
CA ILE A 35 -3.30 11.27 4.17
C ILE A 35 -3.88 12.52 3.52
N ASP A 36 -3.16 13.07 2.54
CA ASP A 36 -3.61 14.14 1.63
C ASP A 36 -3.89 13.53 0.26
N MET A 37 -5.09 12.99 0.08
CA MET A 37 -5.52 12.38 -1.18
C MET A 37 -6.71 13.16 -1.72
N ASN A 38 -6.43 14.12 -2.61
CA ASN A 38 -7.44 15.01 -3.19
C ASN A 38 -8.01 14.48 -4.52
N TYR A 39 -7.58 13.30 -4.96
CA TYR A 39 -8.07 12.63 -6.16
C TYR A 39 -8.69 11.27 -5.82
N PRO A 40 -10.00 11.04 -6.05
CA PRO A 40 -10.91 11.87 -6.86
C PRO A 40 -11.66 13.00 -6.14
N CYS A 41 -11.46 13.26 -4.83
CA CYS A 41 -12.11 14.38 -4.13
C CYS A 41 -11.22 15.02 -3.04
N GLU A 42 -11.37 16.33 -2.82
CA GLU A 42 -10.54 17.14 -1.90
C GLU A 42 -10.82 16.86 -0.42
N ILE A 43 -9.77 16.74 0.40
CA ILE A 43 -9.92 16.52 1.86
C ILE A 43 -9.24 17.60 2.72
N LEU A 44 -8.28 18.43 2.25
CA LEU A 44 -7.60 19.36 3.19
C LEU A 44 -7.17 20.73 2.62
N LYS A 45 -7.32 21.77 3.46
CA LYS A 45 -6.79 23.14 3.28
C LYS A 45 -5.34 23.26 3.74
N LYS A 46 -4.50 23.93 2.94
CA LYS A 46 -3.08 24.18 3.24
C LYS A 46 -2.91 25.30 4.28
N SER A 47 -2.06 25.08 5.29
CA SER A 47 -1.50 26.17 6.12
C SER A 47 -0.21 26.73 5.50
N LYS A 48 0.06 28.01 5.77
CA LYS A 48 1.23 28.77 5.30
C LYS A 48 2.32 28.79 6.39
N ASN A 49 3.59 28.70 5.97
CA ASN A 49 4.84 28.83 6.75
C ASN A 49 5.35 27.62 7.54
N ARG A 50 5.67 26.51 6.85
CA ARG A 50 6.48 25.40 7.40
C ARG A 50 7.54 24.96 6.39
N ALA A 51 8.75 24.62 6.85
CA ALA A 51 9.76 23.97 6.01
C ALA A 51 9.25 22.57 5.58
N ARG A 52 9.12 22.35 4.27
CA ARG A 52 8.54 21.13 3.71
C ARG A 52 9.52 20.39 2.80
N LEU A 53 9.70 19.11 3.06
CA LEU A 53 10.35 18.19 2.12
C LEU A 53 9.27 17.56 1.23
N ASN A 54 9.38 17.72 -0.08
CA ASN A 54 8.48 17.09 -1.05
C ASN A 54 9.21 15.97 -1.79
N ILE A 55 8.78 14.73 -1.56
CA ILE A 55 9.29 13.53 -2.22
C ILE A 55 8.22 13.06 -3.20
N ASN A 56 8.55 13.03 -4.49
CA ASN A 56 7.68 12.46 -5.51
C ASN A 56 8.41 11.36 -6.27
N THR A 57 7.99 10.12 -6.05
CA THR A 57 8.52 8.91 -6.69
C THR A 57 7.43 8.15 -7.46
N MET A 58 6.27 8.79 -7.68
CA MET A 58 5.10 8.16 -8.30
C MET A 58 5.25 7.98 -9.82
N ARG A 59 6.02 8.86 -10.48
CA ARG A 59 6.18 8.85 -11.94
C ARG A 59 7.19 7.79 -12.36
N SER A 60 6.80 6.93 -13.30
CA SER A 60 7.60 5.80 -13.78
C SER A 60 8.95 6.21 -14.38
N TRP A 61 9.07 7.43 -14.94
CA TRP A 61 10.32 7.95 -15.50
C TRP A 61 11.27 8.57 -14.47
N GLN A 62 10.85 8.73 -13.21
CA GLN A 62 11.69 9.28 -12.14
C GLN A 62 12.51 8.19 -11.43
N THR A 63 13.06 7.24 -12.19
CA THR A 63 13.78 6.07 -11.66
C THR A 63 14.97 6.47 -10.79
N ALA A 64 15.72 7.51 -11.17
CA ALA A 64 16.84 8.01 -10.38
C ALA A 64 16.42 8.47 -8.97
N ILE A 65 15.40 9.32 -8.88
CA ILE A 65 14.85 9.82 -7.62
C ILE A 65 14.27 8.66 -6.80
N ARG A 66 13.54 7.74 -7.45
CA ARG A 66 12.97 6.56 -6.78
C ARG A 66 14.07 5.70 -6.14
N ASN A 67 15.15 5.46 -6.87
CA ASN A 67 16.31 4.70 -6.38
C ASN A 67 17.04 5.44 -5.27
N GLU A 68 17.22 6.76 -5.41
CA GLU A 68 17.87 7.59 -4.39
C GLU A 68 17.09 7.56 -3.07
N ILE A 69 15.77 7.73 -3.12
CA ILE A 69 14.91 7.67 -1.93
C ILE A 69 14.90 6.27 -1.34
N ALA A 70 14.76 5.22 -2.16
CA ALA A 70 14.82 3.84 -1.69
C ALA A 70 16.16 3.52 -1.02
N ASN A 71 17.28 3.98 -1.60
CA ASN A 71 18.61 3.83 -1.02
C ASN A 71 18.73 4.61 0.29
N THR A 72 18.24 5.84 0.33
CA THR A 72 18.25 6.66 1.56
C THR A 72 17.48 5.96 2.68
N ILE A 73 16.29 5.44 2.40
CA ILE A 73 15.46 4.69 3.36
C ILE A 73 16.13 3.37 3.76
N LYS A 74 16.80 2.68 2.85
CA LYS A 74 17.42 1.38 3.10
C LYS A 74 18.72 1.47 3.90
N SER A 75 19.58 2.44 3.59
CA SER A 75 20.99 2.40 4.00
C SER A 75 21.53 3.65 4.66
N LYS A 76 20.80 4.77 4.65
CA LYS A 76 21.22 6.03 5.31
C LYS A 76 20.40 6.32 6.55
N ASP A 77 20.88 7.19 7.42
CA ASP A 77 20.11 7.69 8.56
C ASP A 77 19.07 8.70 8.08
N PHE A 78 17.98 8.20 7.50
CA PHE A 78 16.91 9.05 6.98
C PHE A 78 16.18 9.83 8.09
N VAL A 79 16.24 9.37 9.35
CA VAL A 79 15.68 10.09 10.50
C VAL A 79 16.46 11.39 10.68
N GLN A 80 17.79 11.30 10.71
CA GLN A 80 18.65 12.47 10.82
C GLN A 80 18.58 13.36 9.57
N ILE A 81 18.63 12.77 8.36
CA ILE A 81 18.56 13.53 7.09
C ILE A 81 17.28 14.34 7.00
N TRP A 82 16.15 13.78 7.47
CA TRP A 82 14.86 14.46 7.40
C TRP A 82 14.51 15.27 8.66
N SER A 83 15.40 15.34 9.65
CA SER A 83 15.14 15.98 10.95
C SER A 83 14.81 17.47 10.85
N SER A 84 15.45 18.18 9.93
CA SER A 84 15.29 19.63 9.74
C SER A 84 13.95 20.05 9.11
N TYR A 85 13.16 19.09 8.61
CA TYR A 85 11.87 19.37 7.98
C TYR A 85 10.71 19.22 8.96
N ASN A 86 9.82 20.20 8.97
CA ASN A 86 8.60 20.16 9.78
C ASN A 86 7.59 19.19 9.16
N ASP A 87 7.33 19.37 7.87
CA ASP A 87 6.45 18.48 7.10
C ASP A 87 7.26 17.72 6.05
N ILE A 88 6.97 16.42 5.90
CA ILE A 88 7.53 15.58 4.84
C ILE A 88 6.33 15.04 4.06
N VAL A 89 6.22 15.45 2.80
CA VAL A 89 5.13 15.10 1.88
C VAL A 89 5.66 14.08 0.89
N ILE A 90 5.07 12.89 0.85
CA ILE A 90 5.56 11.76 0.04
C ILE A 90 4.45 11.30 -0.90
N SER A 91 4.71 11.39 -2.20
CA SER A 91 3.86 10.86 -3.28
C SER A 91 4.57 9.64 -3.89
N THR A 92 4.09 8.44 -3.58
CA THR A 92 4.77 7.17 -3.95
C THR A 92 3.79 6.03 -4.16
N ASN A 93 4.16 5.08 -5.02
CA ASN A 93 3.58 3.74 -5.11
C ASN A 93 4.62 2.63 -4.78
N SER A 94 5.77 3.02 -4.25
CA SER A 94 6.82 2.08 -3.85
C SER A 94 6.51 1.47 -2.49
N ASP A 95 6.92 0.22 -2.32
CA ASP A 95 6.95 -0.43 -1.01
C ASP A 95 8.25 0.00 -0.29
N TYR A 96 8.08 0.76 0.81
CA TYR A 96 9.19 1.15 1.69
C TYR A 96 9.17 0.43 3.03
N VAL A 97 8.24 -0.49 3.28
CA VAL A 97 8.07 -1.13 4.60
C VAL A 97 9.30 -1.95 4.96
N THR A 98 9.64 -2.93 4.12
CA THR A 98 10.81 -3.79 4.35
C THR A 98 12.13 -2.99 4.44
N PRO A 99 12.49 -2.12 3.47
CA PRO A 99 13.76 -1.40 3.54
C PRO A 99 13.84 -0.43 4.74
N ALA A 100 12.72 0.19 5.16
CA ALA A 100 12.72 1.06 6.32
C ALA A 100 12.90 0.27 7.62
N LEU A 101 12.19 -0.84 7.80
CA LEU A 101 12.29 -1.65 9.01
C LEU A 101 13.68 -2.28 9.18
N HIS A 102 14.33 -2.66 8.08
CA HIS A 102 15.67 -3.26 8.08
C HIS A 102 16.81 -2.22 8.15
N ASN A 103 16.50 -0.93 8.16
CA ASN A 103 17.52 0.10 8.25
C ASN A 103 18.18 0.08 9.64
N LYS A 104 19.52 -0.02 9.65
CA LYS A 104 20.32 -0.15 10.88
C LYS A 104 20.15 1.01 11.87
N PHE A 105 19.86 2.22 11.37
CA PHE A 105 19.75 3.44 12.18
C PHE A 105 18.43 3.51 12.96
N VAL A 106 17.42 2.71 12.60
CA VAL A 106 16.11 2.68 13.26
C VAL A 106 15.78 1.33 13.89
N LEU A 107 16.75 0.42 14.04
CA LEU A 107 16.50 -0.94 14.56
C LEU A 107 15.84 -0.95 15.94
N ASN A 108 16.18 0.00 16.82
CA ASN A 108 15.57 0.09 18.14
C ASN A 108 14.08 0.47 18.05
N GLN A 109 13.75 1.44 17.19
CA GLN A 109 12.37 1.84 16.89
C GLN A 109 11.61 0.69 16.22
N THR A 110 12.24 0.02 15.26
CA THR A 110 11.68 -1.17 14.60
C THR A 110 11.34 -2.27 15.61
N ARG A 111 12.26 -2.61 16.52
CA ARG A 111 12.01 -3.64 17.55
C ARG A 111 10.85 -3.26 18.47
N LYS A 112 10.78 -1.99 18.88
CA LYS A 112 9.65 -1.48 19.68
C LYS A 112 8.32 -1.56 18.92
N LEU A 113 8.33 -1.21 17.63
CA LEU A 113 7.15 -1.22 16.78
C LEU A 113 6.64 -2.65 16.51
N LEU A 114 7.55 -3.58 16.20
CA LEU A 114 7.21 -4.96 15.85
C LEU A 114 6.88 -5.83 17.08
N GLY A 115 7.34 -5.44 18.27
CA GLY A 115 7.16 -6.20 19.49
C GLY A 115 7.77 -7.60 19.38
N ARG A 116 6.91 -8.62 19.29
CA ARG A 116 7.33 -10.03 19.17
C ARG A 116 7.51 -10.50 17.73
N LEU A 117 7.09 -9.72 16.73
CA LEU A 117 7.25 -10.12 15.33
C LEU A 117 8.72 -10.07 14.92
N LEU A 118 9.22 -11.16 14.35
CA LEU A 118 10.60 -11.23 13.87
C LEU A 118 10.79 -10.29 12.67
N LEU A 119 11.93 -9.60 12.61
CA LEU A 119 12.26 -8.68 11.52
C LEU A 119 12.20 -9.35 10.14
N ALA A 120 12.65 -10.61 10.04
CA ALA A 120 12.62 -11.39 8.81
C ALA A 120 11.19 -11.66 8.29
N GLN A 121 10.18 -11.60 9.17
CA GLN A 121 8.77 -11.77 8.82
C GLN A 121 8.07 -10.42 8.55
N ALA A 122 8.71 -9.32 8.92
CA ALA A 122 8.15 -7.97 8.85
C ALA A 122 8.29 -7.38 7.44
N ALA A 123 7.50 -7.92 6.53
CA ALA A 123 7.36 -7.45 5.15
C ALA A 123 5.95 -6.94 4.88
N MET A 124 5.77 -6.17 3.79
CA MET A 124 4.46 -5.64 3.40
C MET A 124 3.41 -6.75 3.30
N GLN A 125 3.76 -7.91 2.74
CA GLN A 125 2.85 -9.04 2.57
C GLN A 125 2.27 -9.55 3.90
N THR A 126 3.07 -9.53 4.96
CA THR A 126 2.68 -9.97 6.31
C THR A 126 1.92 -8.87 7.04
N LEU A 127 2.41 -7.63 6.92
CA LEU A 127 1.91 -6.49 7.69
C LEU A 127 0.68 -5.82 7.06
N PHE A 128 0.40 -6.07 5.78
CA PHE A 128 -0.63 -5.35 5.03
C PHE A 128 -1.98 -5.37 5.74
N ALA A 129 -2.49 -6.56 6.10
CA ALA A 129 -3.81 -6.69 6.71
C ALA A 129 -3.91 -5.91 8.02
N PHE A 130 -2.92 -6.06 8.90
CA PHE A 130 -2.85 -5.35 10.17
C PHE A 130 -2.80 -3.82 9.99
N LEU A 131 -1.90 -3.33 9.13
CA LEU A 131 -1.78 -1.90 8.88
C LEU A 131 -3.02 -1.32 8.18
N PHE A 132 -3.65 -2.12 7.32
CA PHE A 132 -4.87 -1.74 6.62
C PHE A 132 -6.03 -1.59 7.61
N GLU A 133 -6.26 -2.56 8.47
CA GLU A 133 -7.32 -2.51 9.49
C GLU A 133 -7.09 -1.37 10.50
N LEU A 134 -5.83 -1.09 10.83
CA LEU A 134 -5.50 -0.01 11.75
C LEU A 134 -5.77 1.38 11.16
N LEU A 135 -5.58 1.57 9.84
CA LEU A 135 -5.73 2.86 9.19
C LEU A 135 -7.09 3.09 8.56
N PHE A 136 -7.78 2.02 8.16
CA PHE A 136 -8.98 2.13 7.33
C PHE A 136 -10.16 1.43 7.99
N THR A 137 -11.22 2.22 8.19
CA THR A 137 -12.55 1.68 8.47
C THR A 137 -13.41 1.81 7.22
N PRO A 138 -14.05 0.74 6.73
CA PRO A 138 -14.93 0.85 5.58
C PRO A 138 -16.10 1.79 5.88
N SER A 139 -16.54 2.56 4.88
CA SER A 139 -17.71 3.42 5.03
C SER A 139 -18.97 2.61 5.28
N ILE A 140 -20.02 3.24 5.84
CA ILE A 140 -21.33 2.60 6.05
C ILE A 140 -21.86 2.00 4.74
N SER A 141 -21.72 2.73 3.62
CA SER A 141 -22.17 2.22 2.32
C SER A 141 -21.43 0.95 1.88
N VAL A 142 -20.11 0.87 2.11
CA VAL A 142 -19.32 -0.33 1.77
C VAL A 142 -19.71 -1.49 2.69
N ARG A 143 -19.85 -1.23 4.00
CA ARG A 143 -20.27 -2.23 4.98
C ARG A 143 -21.64 -2.80 4.63
N ASN A 144 -22.65 -1.95 4.44
CA ASN A 144 -24.01 -2.39 4.10
C ASN A 144 -24.04 -3.25 2.82
N ARG A 145 -23.24 -2.89 1.81
CA ARG A 145 -23.15 -3.67 0.57
C ARG A 145 -22.48 -5.02 0.79
N LEU A 146 -21.42 -5.06 1.59
CA LEU A 146 -20.75 -6.31 1.97
C LEU A 146 -21.69 -7.20 2.77
N ASP A 147 -22.39 -6.65 3.77
CA ASP A 147 -23.33 -7.38 4.63
C ASP A 147 -24.47 -7.99 3.81
N THR A 148 -24.96 -7.27 2.79
CA THR A 148 -25.97 -7.78 1.87
C THR A 148 -25.46 -9.01 1.09
N ILE A 149 -24.23 -8.93 0.55
CA ILE A 149 -23.62 -10.03 -0.21
C ILE A 149 -23.38 -11.25 0.70
N LEU A 150 -22.88 -11.01 1.92
CA LEU A 150 -22.61 -12.07 2.90
C LEU A 150 -23.89 -12.70 3.42
N ALA A 151 -24.94 -11.91 3.70
CA ALA A 151 -26.25 -12.41 4.12
C ALA A 151 -26.86 -13.34 3.07
N ALA A 152 -26.81 -12.97 1.79
CA ALA A 152 -27.27 -13.80 0.68
C ALA A 152 -26.46 -15.10 0.50
N SER A 153 -25.30 -15.18 1.14
CA SER A 153 -24.34 -16.28 1.01
C SER A 153 -24.19 -17.14 2.27
N ARG A 154 -24.96 -16.89 3.35
CA ARG A 154 -24.79 -17.55 4.66
C ARG A 154 -24.78 -19.08 4.62
N HIS A 155 -25.49 -19.68 3.67
CA HIS A 155 -25.60 -21.14 3.52
C HIS A 155 -24.91 -21.67 2.27
N ARG A 156 -23.99 -20.88 1.69
CA ARG A 156 -23.26 -21.23 0.47
C ARG A 156 -21.77 -21.28 0.76
N HIS A 157 -21.08 -22.20 0.10
CA HIS A 157 -19.62 -22.15 0.03
C HIS A 157 -19.20 -21.13 -1.02
N LEU A 158 -18.29 -20.23 -0.62
CA LEU A 158 -17.79 -19.19 -1.49
C LEU A 158 -16.38 -19.57 -1.96
N ILE A 159 -16.19 -19.50 -3.27
CA ILE A 159 -14.89 -19.59 -3.92
C ILE A 159 -14.60 -18.22 -4.51
N CYS A 160 -13.49 -17.60 -4.10
CA CYS A 160 -13.11 -16.28 -4.58
C CYS A 160 -12.08 -16.40 -5.70
N LEU A 161 -12.36 -15.78 -6.84
CA LEU A 161 -11.45 -15.67 -7.97
C LEU A 161 -11.27 -14.19 -8.30
N HIS A 162 -10.12 -13.63 -7.98
CA HIS A 162 -9.79 -12.25 -8.33
C HIS A 162 -8.99 -12.22 -9.63
N ILE A 163 -9.62 -11.75 -10.71
CA ILE A 163 -9.09 -11.82 -12.07
C ILE A 163 -8.93 -10.40 -12.62
N ARG A 164 -7.70 -10.05 -13.00
CA ARG A 164 -7.38 -8.81 -13.71
C ARG A 164 -6.83 -9.17 -15.08
N LEU A 165 -7.60 -8.89 -16.13
CA LEU A 165 -7.21 -9.11 -17.53
C LEU A 165 -7.25 -7.80 -18.31
N GLY A 166 -6.33 -7.69 -19.28
CA GLY A 166 -6.30 -6.59 -20.25
C GLY A 166 -5.91 -5.23 -19.67
N LYS A 167 -5.88 -4.22 -20.54
CA LYS A 167 -5.52 -2.84 -20.22
C LYS A 167 -6.65 -2.16 -19.44
N ASN A 168 -6.32 -1.50 -18.33
CA ASN A 168 -7.28 -0.67 -17.60
C ASN A 168 -7.52 0.64 -18.40
N PRO A 169 -8.76 0.95 -18.80
CA PRO A 169 -9.08 2.16 -19.55
C PRO A 169 -8.64 3.45 -18.85
N THR A 170 -8.61 3.45 -17.50
CA THR A 170 -8.25 4.62 -16.70
C THR A 170 -6.77 4.66 -16.32
N ASN A 171 -5.96 3.68 -16.73
CA ASN A 171 -4.51 3.68 -16.54
C ASN A 171 -3.81 3.69 -17.91
N PRO A 172 -3.36 4.85 -18.40
CA PRO A 172 -2.76 4.96 -19.74
C PRO A 172 -1.46 4.14 -19.88
N PHE A 173 -0.78 3.86 -18.76
CA PHE A 173 0.46 3.09 -18.70
C PHE A 173 0.25 1.58 -18.50
N ASP A 174 -1.00 1.12 -18.43
CA ASP A 174 -1.29 -0.30 -18.35
C ASP A 174 -1.04 -0.95 -19.71
N HIS A 175 -0.30 -2.06 -19.72
CA HIS A 175 0.09 -2.73 -20.95
C HIS A 175 -1.04 -3.63 -21.44
N ALA A 176 -1.19 -3.74 -22.77
CA ALA A 176 -2.09 -4.73 -23.33
C ALA A 176 -1.54 -6.13 -23.01
N PHE A 177 -2.32 -6.90 -22.26
CA PHE A 177 -1.99 -8.29 -22.00
C PHE A 177 -2.32 -9.12 -23.25
N THR A 178 -1.29 -9.53 -24.00
CA THR A 178 -1.43 -10.28 -25.26
C THR A 178 -1.42 -11.80 -25.06
N GLY A 179 -0.97 -12.28 -23.91
CA GLY A 179 -0.96 -13.71 -23.58
C GLY A 179 -2.34 -14.22 -23.21
N ARG A 180 -2.97 -15.06 -24.03
CA ARG A 180 -4.12 -15.86 -23.56
C ARG A 180 -3.62 -17.06 -22.78
N VAL A 181 -3.29 -16.88 -21.51
CA VAL A 181 -3.38 -18.03 -20.60
C VAL A 181 -4.84 -18.47 -20.62
N ASN A 182 -5.13 -19.76 -20.70
CA ASN A 182 -6.50 -20.25 -20.62
C ASN A 182 -7.00 -20.09 -19.18
N THR A 183 -7.32 -18.85 -18.80
CA THR A 183 -7.76 -18.46 -17.46
C THR A 183 -8.99 -19.26 -17.05
N THR A 184 -9.90 -19.52 -17.99
CA THR A 184 -11.05 -20.41 -17.78
C THR A 184 -10.61 -21.80 -17.32
N LYS A 185 -9.66 -22.43 -18.03
CA LYS A 185 -9.13 -23.74 -17.60
C LYS A 185 -8.46 -23.68 -16.23
N ALA A 186 -7.70 -22.63 -15.94
CA ALA A 186 -7.07 -22.45 -14.62
C ALA A 186 -8.12 -22.31 -13.49
N MET A 187 -9.16 -21.52 -13.72
CA MET A 187 -10.28 -21.35 -12.78
C MET A 187 -11.05 -22.66 -12.55
N LEU A 188 -11.37 -23.38 -13.64
CA LEU A 188 -12.07 -24.65 -13.57
C LEU A 188 -11.24 -25.71 -12.85
N ASN A 189 -9.95 -25.82 -13.16
CA ASN A 189 -9.05 -26.75 -12.48
C ASN A 189 -8.95 -26.44 -10.98
N PHE A 190 -8.79 -25.17 -10.62
CA PHE A 190 -8.77 -24.76 -9.21
C PHE A 190 -10.08 -25.12 -8.50
N THR A 191 -11.22 -24.79 -9.11
CA THR A 191 -12.55 -25.04 -8.55
C THR A 191 -12.81 -26.53 -8.39
N ASN A 192 -12.51 -27.33 -9.41
CA ASN A 192 -12.67 -28.78 -9.38
C ASN A 192 -11.81 -29.40 -8.27
N ASN A 193 -10.51 -29.07 -8.22
CA ASN A 193 -9.61 -29.59 -7.20
C ASN A 193 -10.09 -29.23 -5.78
N TYR A 194 -10.58 -28.01 -5.58
CA TYR A 194 -11.11 -27.57 -4.29
C TYR A 194 -12.36 -28.35 -3.88
N LEU A 195 -13.28 -28.61 -4.82
CA LEU A 195 -14.50 -29.37 -4.56
C LEU A 195 -14.20 -30.86 -4.31
N SER A 196 -13.32 -31.46 -5.12
CA SER A 196 -12.92 -32.87 -5.00
C SER A 196 -12.29 -33.18 -3.63
N ASN A 197 -11.34 -32.35 -3.17
CA ASN A 197 -10.67 -32.55 -1.88
C ASN A 197 -11.59 -32.39 -0.67
N LYS A 198 -12.78 -31.84 -0.85
CA LYS A 198 -13.77 -31.63 0.21
C LYS A 198 -14.82 -32.75 0.27
N SER A 199 -14.83 -33.61 -0.74
CA SER A 199 -15.77 -34.74 -0.88
C SER A 199 -15.20 -36.04 -0.31
N SER A 200 -13.96 -35.98 0.18
CA SER A 200 -13.16 -37.03 0.81
C SER A 200 -13.06 -36.78 2.30
#